data_AF-A3IS48-F1
#
_entry.id   AF-A3IS48-F1
#
_cell.length_a   1.000
_cell.length_b   1.000
_cell.length_c   1.000
_cell.angle_alpha   90.00
_cell.angle_beta   90.00
_cell.angle_gamma   90.00
#
_symmetry.space_group_name_H-M   'P 1'
#
loop_
_entity.id
_entity.type
_entity.pdbx_description
1 polymer ?
#
loop_
_entity_poly.entity_id
_entity_poly.type
_entity_poly.pdbx_seq_one_letter_code
_entity_poly.pdbx_strand_id
1 'polypeptide(L)' 'MPHTLWQSHNWQNASIEAVITALFDVPEFIDPCDMAKIQQYHPTAIREYQKIFYRGDIPDYAAKPKQ' A
#
# COMPACT_ATOMS: atom_id res chain seq x y z
N MET A 1 10.92 -6.27 -3.74
CA MET A 1 10.75 -6.26 -5.21
C MET A 1 9.74 -5.17 -5.53
N PRO A 2 9.89 -4.32 -6.56
CA PRO A 2 8.86 -3.34 -6.87
C PRO A 2 7.54 -4.07 -7.18
N HIS A 3 6.49 -3.76 -6.44
CA HIS A 3 5.18 -4.35 -6.67
C HIS A 3 4.71 -3.99 -8.08
N THR A 4 4.42 -5.00 -8.91
CA THR A 4 3.92 -4.87 -10.29
C THR A 4 2.62 -4.09 -10.38
N LEU A 5 1.93 -3.95 -9.24
CA LEU A 5 0.69 -3.21 -9.11
C LEU A 5 0.82 -1.76 -9.58
N TRP A 6 1.88 -1.04 -9.16
CA TRP A 6 2.15 0.36 -9.54
C TRP A 6 2.41 0.52 -11.05
N GLN A 7 3.00 -0.48 -11.69
CA GLN A 7 3.30 -0.45 -13.12
C GLN A 7 2.09 -0.80 -13.99
N SER A 8 1.23 -1.71 -13.50
CA SER A 8 0.07 -2.20 -14.25
C SER A 8 -1.10 -1.21 -14.29
N HIS A 9 -1.17 -0.26 -13.34
CA HIS A 9 -2.28 0.68 -13.14
C HIS A 9 -3.68 0.03 -13.09
N ASN A 10 -3.75 -1.30 -12.91
CA ASN A 10 -5.00 -2.06 -12.90
C ASN A 10 -5.58 -2.11 -11.48
N TRP A 11 -5.82 -0.94 -10.90
CA TRP A 11 -6.29 -0.78 -9.53
C TRP A 11 -7.61 -1.49 -9.32
N GLN A 12 -8.55 -1.40 -10.26
CA GLN A 12 -9.90 -1.96 -10.10
C GLN A 12 -9.91 -3.48 -9.91
N ASN A 13 -9.03 -4.22 -10.60
CA ASN A 13 -9.00 -5.69 -10.54
C ASN A 13 -7.95 -6.25 -9.58
N ALA A 14 -7.21 -5.38 -8.89
CA ALA A 14 -6.26 -5.80 -7.88
C ALA A 14 -6.94 -6.48 -6.71
N SER A 15 -6.30 -7.48 -6.10
CA SER A 15 -6.80 -8.03 -4.84
C SER A 15 -6.51 -7.07 -3.67
N ILE A 16 -7.33 -7.13 -2.63
CA ILE A 16 -7.14 -6.33 -1.40
C ILE A 16 -5.74 -6.58 -0.81
N GLU A 17 -5.30 -7.84 -0.75
CA GLU A 17 -3.98 -8.20 -0.26
C GLU A 17 -2.86 -7.56 -1.09
N ALA A 18 -2.95 -7.60 -2.42
CA ALA A 18 -1.95 -6.99 -3.29
C ALA A 18 -1.85 -5.47 -3.09
N VAL A 19 -2.99 -4.80 -2.88
CA VAL A 19 -3.04 -3.37 -2.57
C VAL A 19 -2.39 -3.08 -1.21
N ILE A 20 -2.73 -3.86 -0.17
CA ILE A 20 -2.14 -3.70 1.17
C ILE A 20 -0.62 -3.86 1.11
N THR A 21 -0.11 -4.92 0.48
CA THR A 21 1.34 -5.14 0.38
C THR A 21 2.03 -4.02 -0.41
N ALA A 22 1.41 -3.55 -1.50
CA ALA A 22 1.95 -2.44 -2.28
C ALA A 22 2.03 -1.13 -1.47
N LEU A 23 1.12 -0.89 -0.52
CA LEU A 23 1.16 0.27 0.37
C LEU A 23 2.28 0.19 1.41
N PHE A 24 2.75 -1.00 1.78
CA PHE A 24 3.94 -1.17 2.62
C PHE A 24 5.24 -0.99 1.83
N ASP A 25 5.29 -1.46 0.59
CA ASP A 25 6.43 -1.32 -0.32
C ASP A 25 6.25 -0.16 -1.30
N VAL A 26 5.75 0.95 -0.78
CA VAL A 26 5.35 2.10 -1.57
C VAL A 26 6.58 2.86 -2.10
N PRO A 27 6.61 3.24 -3.40
CA PRO A 27 7.65 4.14 -3.89
C PRO A 27 7.55 5.50 -3.18
N GLU A 28 8.67 6.21 -3.05
CA GLU A 28 8.72 7.55 -2.42
C GLU A 28 7.76 8.56 -3.08
N PHE A 29 7.43 8.34 -4.37
CA PHE A 29 6.46 9.12 -5.09
C PHE A 29 5.42 8.22 -5.76
N ILE A 30 4.19 8.26 -5.27
CA ILE A 30 3.02 7.74 -5.96
C ILE A 30 2.31 8.90 -6.65
N ASP A 31 1.85 8.68 -7.88
CA ASP A 31 0.98 9.64 -8.55
C ASP A 31 -0.32 9.86 -7.75
N PRO A 32 -0.71 11.11 -7.45
CA PRO A 32 -1.97 11.40 -6.74
C PRO A 32 -3.21 10.78 -7.39
N CYS A 33 -3.23 10.63 -8.72
CA CYS A 33 -4.31 9.98 -9.46
C CYS A 33 -4.41 8.49 -9.14
N ASP A 34 -3.28 7.81 -8.97
CA ASP A 34 -3.26 6.40 -8.58
C ASP A 34 -3.73 6.23 -7.14
N MET A 35 -3.30 7.11 -6.22
CA MET A 35 -3.81 7.10 -4.86
C MET A 35 -5.33 7.31 -4.81
N ALA A 36 -5.87 8.24 -5.61
CA ALA A 36 -7.31 8.46 -5.71
C ALA A 36 -8.07 7.23 -6.23
N LYS A 37 -7.52 6.55 -7.25
CA LYS A 37 -8.10 5.30 -7.78
C LYS A 37 -8.07 4.16 -6.75
N ILE A 38 -6.97 4.02 -6.00
CA ILE A 38 -6.87 3.01 -4.94
C ILE A 38 -7.91 3.27 -3.86
N GLN A 39 -8.07 4.53 -3.43
CA GLN A 39 -9.09 4.89 -2.44
C GLN A 39 -10.51 4.63 -2.96
N GLN A 40 -10.77 4.85 -4.26
CA GLN A 40 -12.06 4.60 -4.89
C GLN A 40 -12.38 3.10 -5.00
N TYR A 41 -11.45 2.28 -5.48
CA TYR A 41 -11.69 0.86 -5.75
C TYR A 41 -11.46 -0.04 -4.53
N HIS A 42 -10.55 0.34 -3.62
CA HIS A 42 -10.11 -0.48 -2.50
C HIS A 42 -10.16 0.24 -1.15
N PRO A 43 -11.31 0.83 -0.75
CA PRO A 43 -11.43 1.51 0.54
C PRO A 43 -11.15 0.57 1.73
N THR A 44 -11.51 -0.71 1.61
CA THR A 44 -11.21 -1.73 2.63
C THR A 44 -9.72 -1.96 2.77
N ALA A 45 -8.95 -2.01 1.68
CA ALA A 45 -7.50 -2.19 1.72
C ALA A 45 -6.81 -1.04 2.45
N ILE A 46 -7.21 0.21 2.17
CA ILE A 46 -6.70 1.39 2.88
C ILE A 46 -6.98 1.28 4.38
N ARG A 47 -8.20 0.90 4.76
CA ARG A 47 -8.59 0.78 6.17
C ARG A 47 -7.80 -0.31 6.89
N GLU A 48 -7.62 -1.47 6.27
CA GLU A 48 -6.83 -2.56 6.87
C GLU A 48 -5.34 -2.20 6.94
N TYR A 49 -4.78 -1.58 5.90
CA TYR A 49 -3.42 -1.03 5.93
C TYR A 49 -3.24 -0.05 7.10
N GLN A 50 -4.15 0.91 7.26
CA GLN A 50 -4.11 1.87 8.37
C GLN A 50 -4.16 1.17 9.72
N LYS A 51 -5.04 0.17 9.91
CA LYS A 51 -5.07 -0.59 11.15
C LYS A 51 -3.74 -1.27 11.44
N ILE A 52 -3.12 -1.93 10.46
CA ILE A 52 -1.84 -2.62 10.61
C ILE A 52 -0.73 -1.60 10.93
N PHE A 53 -0.68 -0.49 10.19
CA PHE A 53 0.30 0.57 10.38
C PHE A 53 0.18 1.25 11.75
N TYR A 54 -1.03 1.63 12.17
CA TYR A 54 -1.26 2.32 13.45
C TYR A 54 -1.26 1.39 14.67
N ARG A 55 -1.54 0.10 14.52
CA ARG A 55 -1.39 -0.87 15.63
C ARG A 55 0.05 -1.22 15.94
N GLY A 56 1.02 -0.85 15.09
CA GLY A 56 2.40 -1.26 15.24
C GLY A 56 2.63 -2.75 14.95
N ASP A 57 1.64 -3.46 14.41
CA ASP A 57 1.72 -4.85 13.95
C ASP A 57 2.41 -4.93 12.57
N ILE A 58 3.45 -4.12 12.33
CA ILE A 58 4.35 -4.33 11.19
C ILE A 58 5.58 -5.08 11.73
N PRO A 59 5.65 -6.41 11.58
CA PRO A 59 6.70 -7.21 12.21
C PRO A 59 8.14 -6.93 11.72
N ASP A 60 8.39 -6.02 10.77
CA ASP A 60 9.74 -5.82 10.22
C ASP A 60 10.15 -4.38 9.83
N TYR A 61 9.30 -3.36 9.96
CA TYR A 61 9.70 -1.99 9.59
C TYR A 61 10.26 -1.16 10.75
N ALA A 62 10.00 -1.56 12.00
CA ALA A 62 10.58 -0.94 13.19
C ALA A 62 12.10 -1.22 13.37
N ALA A 63 12.68 -2.10 12.54
CA ALA A 63 14.08 -2.48 12.58
C ALA A 63 15.01 -1.65 11.67
N LYS A 64 14.51 -0.60 10.99
CA LYS A 64 15.42 0.35 10.33
C LYS A 64 15.98 1.32 11.37
N PRO A 65 17.31 1.37 11.60
CA PRO A 65 17.88 2.34 12.51
C PRO A 65 17.60 3.74 11.97
N LYS A 66 17.07 4.61 12.83
CA LYS A 66 17.00 6.05 12.57
C LYS A 66 18.42 6.54 12.30
N GLN A 67 18.70 7.02 11.09
CA GLN A 67 19.90 7.80 10.80
C GLN A 67 19.79 9.19 11.42
#